data_AF-A0AAT9HIL0-F1
#
_entry.id   AF-A0AAT9HIL0-F1
#
_cell.length_a   1.000
_cell.length_b   1.000
_cell.length_c   1.000
_cell.angle_alpha   90.00
_cell.angle_beta   90.00
_cell.angle_gamma   90.00
#
_symmetry.space_group_name_H-M   'P 1'
#
loop_
_entity.id
_entity.type
_entity.pdbx_description
1 polymer ?
#
loop_
_entity_poly.entity_id
_entity_poly.type
_entity_poly.pdbx_seq_one_letter_code
_entity_poly.pdbx_strand_id
1 'polypeptide(L)' 'MDVPSPLHGVALGRMAMPLIDVPHLDDLAALCAQLKRYSFLLTVAPPRIHGLTGVPVNPIAMF' A
#
# COMPACT_ATOMS: atom_id res chain seq x y z
N MET A 1 -15.30 -7.03 -21.67
CA MET A 1 -14.62 -7.37 -20.41
C MET A 1 -13.46 -6.42 -20.28
N ASP A 2 -13.55 -5.43 -19.39
CA ASP A 2 -12.41 -4.53 -19.15
C ASP A 2 -11.24 -5.34 -18.61
N VAL A 3 -10.07 -5.11 -19.21
CA VAL A 3 -8.82 -5.72 -18.76
C VAL A 3 -8.43 -5.05 -17.44
N PRO A 4 -8.09 -5.80 -16.38
CA PRO A 4 -7.53 -5.20 -15.17
C PRO A 4 -6.40 -4.25 -15.54
N SER A 5 -6.28 -3.12 -14.84
CA SER A 5 -5.18 -2.18 -15.04
C SER A 5 -3.88 -2.97 -15.23
N PRO A 6 -3.07 -2.71 -16.28
CA PRO A 6 -1.86 -3.49 -16.54
C PRO A 6 -0.96 -3.61 -15.31
N LEU A 7 -0.92 -2.56 -14.48
CA LEU A 7 -0.20 -2.56 -13.20
C LEU A 7 -0.79 -3.56 -12.20
N HIS A 8 -2.12 -3.62 -12.05
CA HIS A 8 -2.79 -4.59 -11.17
C HIS A 8 -2.55 -6.03 -11.65
N GLY A 9 -2.68 -6.27 -12.96
CA GLY A 9 -2.50 -7.60 -13.53
C GLY A 9 -1.08 -8.14 -13.37
N VAL A 10 -0.07 -7.29 -13.52
CA VAL A 10 1.33 -7.69 -13.31
C VAL A 10 1.66 -7.83 -11.82
N ALA A 11 1.33 -6.83 -10.99
CA ALA A 11 1.68 -6.85 -9.57
C ALA A 11 1.05 -8.01 -8.80
N LEU A 12 -0.29 -8.12 -8.85
CA LEU A 12 -0.99 -9.17 -8.12
C LEU A 12 -0.79 -10.54 -8.79
N GLY A 13 -0.99 -10.59 -10.12
CA GLY A 13 -1.05 -11.85 -10.85
C GLY A 13 0.29 -12.49 -11.18
N ARG A 14 1.34 -11.69 -11.43
CA ARG A 14 2.66 -12.19 -11.86
C ARG A 14 3.74 -12.05 -10.80
N MET A 15 3.67 -11.02 -9.96
CA MET A 15 4.69 -10.76 -8.94
C MET A 15 4.27 -11.20 -7.53
N ALA A 16 3.01 -11.63 -7.35
CA ALA A 16 2.44 -11.90 -6.02
C ALA A 16 2.64 -10.72 -5.04
N MET A 17 2.63 -9.50 -5.56
CA MET A 17 2.92 -8.28 -4.82
C MET A 17 1.60 -7.67 -4.31
N PRO A 18 1.42 -7.52 -2.98
CA PRO A 18 0.27 -6.81 -2.43
C PRO A 18 0.23 -5.34 -2.90
N LEU A 19 -0.97 -4.80 -3.07
CA LEU A 19 -1.19 -3.40 -3.44
C LEU A 19 -1.88 -2.65 -2.29
N ILE A 20 -1.50 -1.39 -2.10
CA ILE A 20 -2.20 -0.43 -1.24
C ILE A 20 -2.84 0.60 -2.16
N ASP A 21 -4.17 0.58 -2.20
CA ASP A 21 -4.94 1.48 -3.04
C ASP A 21 -5.41 2.70 -2.24
N VAL A 22 -5.24 3.88 -2.84
CA VAL A 22 -5.74 5.18 -2.32
C VAL A 22 -5.31 5.49 -0.86
N PRO A 23 -4.01 5.39 -0.50
CA PRO A 23 -3.58 5.83 0.82
C PRO A 23 -3.70 7.36 0.96
N HIS A 24 -4.02 7.82 2.17
CA HIS A 24 -3.94 9.24 2.52
C HIS A 24 -2.50 9.57 2.91
N LEU A 25 -1.83 10.43 2.14
CA LEU A 25 -0.38 10.64 2.22
C LEU A 25 0.04 12.08 2.56
N ASP A 26 -0.90 13.01 2.76
CA ASP A 26 -0.60 14.44 2.88
C ASP A 26 0.34 14.72 4.07
N ASP A 27 0.01 14.20 5.26
CA ASP A 27 0.84 14.34 6.46
C ASP A 27 2.20 13.65 6.33
N LEU A 28 2.23 12.47 5.71
CA LEU A 28 3.47 11.72 5.47
C LEU A 28 4.41 12.49 4.54
N ALA A 29 3.86 13.08 3.47
CA ALA A 29 4.62 13.87 2.50
C ALA A 29 5.22 15.12 3.16
N ALA A 30 4.42 15.82 3.97
CA ALA A 30 4.88 16.98 4.74
C ALA A 30 6.04 16.62 5.69
N LEU A 31 5.91 15.52 6.43
CA LEU A 31 6.94 15.06 7.37
C LEU A 31 8.22 14.61 6.66
N CYS A 32 8.11 13.87 5.54
CA CYS A 32 9.25 13.49 4.72
C CYS A 32 10.04 14.72 4.23
N ALA A 33 9.34 15.75 3.76
CA ALA A 33 9.95 17.00 3.30
C ALA A 33 10.66 17.75 4.44
N GLN A 34 10.04 17.84 5.61
CA GLN A 34 10.62 18.45 6.80
C GLN A 34 11.91 17.74 7.24
N LEU A 35 11.89 16.40 7.31
CA LEU A 35 13.01 15.60 7.79
C LEU A 35 14.09 15.36 6.72
N LYS A 36 13.82 15.72 5.46
CA LYS A 36 14.62 15.32 4.28
C LYS A 36 14.90 13.80 4.26
N ARG A 37 13.91 13.01 4.68
CA ARG A 37 14.02 11.55 4.82
C ARG A 37 12.78 10.89 4.24
N TYR A 38 12.99 10.00 3.28
CA TYR A 38 11.94 9.29 2.53
C TYR A 38 11.98 7.78 2.77
N SER A 39 12.83 7.33 3.70
CA SER A 39 12.92 5.95 4.13
C SER A 39 12.45 5.85 5.57
N PHE A 40 11.48 4.97 5.79
CA PHE A 40 10.84 4.71 7.07
C PHE A 40 10.39 3.24 7.06
N LEU A 41 10.16 2.68 8.24
CA LEU A 41 9.57 1.35 8.33
C LEU A 41 8.07 1.45 8.03
N LEU A 42 7.63 0.84 6.92
CA LEU A 42 6.22 0.67 6.61
C LEU A 42 5.67 -0.57 7.31
N THR A 43 4.67 -0.40 8.17
CA THR A 43 3.91 -1.49 8.78
C THR A 43 2.52 -1.57 8.18
N VAL A 44 2.15 -2.75 7.67
CA VAL A 44 0.80 -3.06 7.19
C VAL A 44 0.35 -4.37 7.83
N ALA A 45 -0.72 -4.32 8.61
CA ALA A 45 -1.21 -5.47 9.38
C ALA A 45 -2.68 -5.77 9.06
N PRO A 46 -2.98 -6.49 7.95
CA PRO A 46 -4.34 -6.87 7.64
C PRO A 46 -4.89 -7.88 8.67
N PRO A 47 -6.19 -7.83 9.00
CA PRO A 47 -6.80 -8.83 9.87
C PRO A 47 -6.82 -10.21 9.19
N ARG A 48 -6.78 -11.28 9.99
CA ARG A 48 -6.73 -12.67 9.51
C ARG A 48 -8.13 -13.16 9.09
N ILE A 49 -8.59 -12.72 7.92
CA ILE A 49 -9.89 -13.12 7.35
C ILE A 49 -9.64 -13.90 6.06
N HIS A 50 -10.24 -15.08 5.95
CA HIS A 50 -10.05 -15.97 4.80
C HIS A 50 -11.03 -15.65 3.66
N GLY A 51 -10.61 -15.92 2.41
CA GLY A 51 -11.46 -15.79 1.23
C GLY A 51 -11.60 -14.36 0.67
N LEU A 52 -10.96 -13.36 1.30
CA LEU A 52 -10.95 -11.99 0.80
C LEU A 52 -9.92 -11.81 -0.33
N THR A 53 -10.27 -10.99 -1.32
CA THR A 53 -9.34 -10.51 -2.36
C THR A 53 -8.64 -9.20 -1.97
N GLY A 54 -9.12 -8.55 -0.91
CA GLY A 54 -8.57 -7.31 -0.32
C GLY A 54 -9.29 -6.99 0.99
N VAL A 55 -8.70 -6.11 1.80
CA VAL A 55 -9.28 -5.70 3.09
C VAL A 55 -8.82 -4.27 3.42
N PRO A 56 -9.64 -3.44 4.07
CA PRO A 56 -9.18 -2.16 4.59
C PRO A 56 -8.02 -2.37 5.56
N VAL A 57 -7.01 -1.51 5.45
CA VAL A 57 -5.84 -1.49 6.32
C VAL A 57 -5.56 -0.05 6.76
N ASN A 58 -4.82 0.08 7.86
CA ASN A 58 -4.25 1.36 8.30
C ASN A 58 -2.71 1.26 8.19
N PRO A 59 -2.12 1.65 7.04
CA PRO A 59 -0.66 1.63 6.87
C PRO A 59 0.00 2.64 7.81
N ILE A 60 1.04 2.23 8.51
CA ILE A 60 1.77 3.07 9.45
C ILE A 60 3.20 3.27 8.93
N ALA A 61 3.59 4.54 8.76
CA ALA A 61 4.98 4.92 8.49
C ALA A 61 5.69 5.25 9.82
N MET A 62 6.73 4.49 10.16
CA MET A 62 7.52 4.68 11.38
C MET A 62 8.93 5.18 11.05
N PHE A 63 9.23 6.38 11.53
CA PHE A 63 10.43 7.17 11.23
C PHE A 63 11.56 6.95 12.24
#